data_AF-A0A4R4KM42-F1
#
_entry.id   AF-A0A4R4KM42-F1
#
_cell.length_a   1.000
_cell.length_b   1.000
_cell.length_c   1.000
_cell.angle_alpha   90.00
_cell.angle_beta   90.00
_cell.angle_gamma   90.00
#
_symmetry.space_group_name_H-M   'P 1'
#
loop_
_entity.id
_entity.type
_entity.pdbx_description
1 polymer ?
#
loop_
_entity_poly.entity_id
_entity_poly.type
_entity_poly.pdbx_seq_one_letter_code
_entity_poly.pdbx_strand_id
1 'polypeptide(L)'
;MKNFTLTLLLGFLTLAPIFAQESGNYISATIDGKEWKAEAKRLKIPVKNVRYLALAGFEISPDVQLWLRFYYSGDALQPGTYPIESLEEMEKKGYKPKSEGKMWALVDYSEETKKMGHGFHDGESQSGTVTITAATETSVEGTFEATLKGVYYQKRALATMTGTGLRGNLEKKLLTKAGAGMVANTDPHYHENSKKTSETDTITITNGKFKVDWTKEDKEN
;
A
#
# COMPACT_ATOMS: atom_id res chain seq x y z
N MET A 1 34.36 63.30 -16.73
CA MET A 1 32.97 62.85 -16.96
C MET A 1 32.74 61.55 -16.20
N LYS A 2 31.92 61.65 -15.14
CA LYS A 2 30.90 60.69 -14.66
C LYS A 2 31.27 59.20 -14.50
N ASN A 3 31.66 58.86 -13.27
CA ASN A 3 30.99 57.99 -12.28
C ASN A 3 30.42 56.61 -12.66
N PHE A 4 30.47 55.74 -11.62
CA PHE A 4 29.65 54.54 -11.31
C PHE A 4 30.17 53.20 -11.88
N THR A 5 30.43 52.13 -11.12
CA THR A 5 30.37 51.85 -9.68
C THR A 5 31.12 50.55 -9.41
N LEU A 6 31.81 50.49 -8.28
CA LEU A 6 32.23 49.28 -7.57
C LEU A 6 31.00 48.64 -6.87
N THR A 7 31.11 47.37 -6.44
CA THR A 7 30.34 46.68 -5.37
C THR A 7 29.25 45.72 -5.91
N LEU A 8 29.50 44.41 -5.98
CA LEU A 8 29.40 43.38 -4.92
C LEU A 8 27.97 42.77 -4.86
N LEU A 9 27.93 41.44 -4.76
CA LEU A 9 26.87 40.65 -4.15
C LEU A 9 25.51 40.60 -4.89
N LEU A 10 25.35 39.59 -5.74
CA LEU A 10 24.09 38.86 -5.89
C LEU A 10 24.48 37.45 -6.33
N GLY A 11 24.89 36.61 -5.39
CA GLY A 11 23.89 35.73 -4.79
C GLY A 11 23.72 34.55 -5.70
N PHE A 12 24.74 33.69 -5.75
CA PHE A 12 24.62 32.32 -6.22
C PHE A 12 23.60 31.65 -5.29
N LEU A 13 22.32 31.82 -5.62
CA LEU A 13 21.25 30.92 -5.20
C LEU A 13 21.58 29.59 -5.86
N THR A 14 22.50 28.88 -5.24
CA THR A 14 22.55 27.44 -5.30
C THR A 14 21.19 26.99 -4.76
N LEU A 15 20.24 26.82 -5.68
CA LEU A 15 19.19 25.84 -5.51
C LEU A 15 19.93 24.52 -5.34
N ALA A 16 20.36 24.23 -4.12
CA ALA A 16 20.68 22.87 -3.75
C ALA A 16 19.42 22.08 -4.14
N PRO A 17 19.50 21.11 -5.05
CA PRO A 17 18.43 20.14 -5.13
C PRO A 17 18.34 19.58 -3.72
N ILE A 18 17.21 19.85 -3.05
CA ILE A 18 16.79 19.07 -1.92
C ILE A 18 16.73 17.67 -2.50
N PHE A 19 17.78 16.89 -2.29
CA PHE A 19 17.77 15.46 -2.52
C PHE A 19 16.68 14.97 -1.57
N ALA A 20 15.46 14.85 -2.09
CA ALA A 20 14.48 13.96 -1.51
C ALA A 20 15.20 12.62 -1.44
N GLN A 21 15.62 12.25 -0.24
CA GLN A 21 16.29 11.00 0.01
C GLN A 21 15.30 9.93 -0.47
N GLU A 22 15.58 9.30 -1.62
CA GLU A 22 14.79 8.16 -2.08
C GLU A 22 14.77 7.18 -0.90
N SER A 23 13.58 6.96 -0.34
CA SER A 23 13.48 6.00 0.74
C SER A 23 13.81 4.63 0.15
N GLY A 24 14.67 3.87 0.83
CA GLY A 24 14.99 2.50 0.41
C GLY A 24 13.79 1.56 0.51
N ASN A 25 12.62 2.07 0.92
CA ASN A 25 11.42 1.31 1.18
C ASN A 25 10.56 1.24 -0.07
N TYR A 26 10.26 0.04 -0.52
CA TYR A 26 9.47 -0.16 -1.73
C TYR A 26 8.66 -1.45 -1.67
N ILE A 27 7.63 -1.48 -2.51
CA ILE A 27 6.94 -2.68 -2.95
C ILE A 27 6.80 -2.59 -4.47
N SER A 28 7.04 -3.69 -5.16
CA SER A 28 6.88 -3.78 -6.62
C SER A 28 6.33 -5.14 -6.99
N ALA A 29 5.55 -5.20 -8.06
CA ALA A 29 5.02 -6.45 -8.59
C ALA A 29 4.60 -6.29 -10.06
N THR A 30 4.31 -7.40 -10.71
CA THR A 30 3.57 -7.45 -11.97
C THR A 30 2.13 -7.87 -11.66
N ILE A 31 1.17 -6.97 -11.84
CA ILE A 31 -0.25 -7.16 -11.57
C ILE A 31 -0.97 -7.29 -12.91
N ASP A 32 -1.55 -8.46 -13.19
CA ASP A 32 -2.20 -8.80 -14.47
C ASP A 32 -1.33 -8.45 -15.69
N GLY A 33 -0.03 -8.73 -15.59
CA GLY A 33 0.95 -8.47 -16.64
C GLY A 33 1.46 -7.03 -16.71
N LYS A 34 0.93 -6.11 -15.89
CA LYS A 34 1.38 -4.71 -15.80
C LYS A 34 2.36 -4.53 -14.64
N GLU A 35 3.53 -3.97 -14.93
CA GLU A 35 4.49 -3.62 -13.88
C GLU A 35 3.98 -2.48 -13.00
N TRP A 36 4.19 -2.61 -11.70
CA TRP A 36 3.80 -1.66 -10.69
C TRP A 36 4.87 -1.55 -9.60
N LYS A 37 5.14 -0.33 -9.13
CA LYS A 37 6.07 -0.07 -8.03
C LYS A 37 5.65 1.19 -7.28
N ALA A 38 5.72 1.13 -5.96
CA ALA A 38 5.50 2.28 -5.09
C ALA A 38 6.46 2.28 -3.90
N GLU A 39 6.63 3.47 -3.31
CA GLU A 39 7.22 3.59 -1.98
C GLU A 39 6.36 2.82 -0.97
N ALA A 40 6.98 1.98 -0.16
CA ALA A 40 6.28 1.18 0.85
C ALA A 40 6.38 1.83 2.23
N LYS A 41 5.28 1.80 2.97
CA LYS A 41 5.20 2.29 4.35
C LYS A 41 4.75 1.20 5.29
N ARG A 42 5.28 1.22 6.52
CA ARG A 42 4.77 0.39 7.61
C ARG A 42 3.47 0.98 8.15
N LEU A 43 2.44 0.16 8.29
CA LEU A 43 1.20 0.52 8.96
C LEU A 43 1.10 -0.22 10.29
N LYS A 44 1.01 0.53 11.39
CA LYS A 44 0.78 -0.01 12.74
C LYS A 44 -0.73 -0.14 12.96
N ILE A 45 -1.25 -1.35 12.79
CA ILE A 45 -2.66 -1.65 13.05
C ILE A 45 -2.74 -2.51 14.32
N PRO A 46 -3.38 -2.02 15.40
CA PRO A 46 -3.47 -2.79 16.64
C PRO A 46 -4.44 -3.97 16.43
N VAL A 47 -3.92 -5.19 16.54
CA VAL A 47 -4.73 -6.42 16.52
C VAL A 47 -4.61 -7.10 17.88
N LYS A 48 -5.74 -7.50 18.47
CA LYS A 48 -5.74 -8.17 19.79
C LYS A 48 -5.07 -9.54 19.68
N ASN A 49 -4.14 -9.84 20.60
CA ASN A 49 -3.50 -11.15 20.79
C ASN A 49 -2.60 -11.66 19.66
N VAL A 50 -2.34 -10.87 18.61
CA VAL A 50 -1.46 -11.24 17.48
C VAL A 50 -0.62 -10.03 17.08
N ARG A 51 0.66 -10.23 16.75
CA ARG A 51 1.48 -9.15 16.20
C ARG A 51 1.11 -8.97 14.72
N TYR A 52 0.98 -7.71 14.30
CA TYR A 52 0.57 -7.34 12.96
C TYR A 52 1.56 -6.38 12.33
N LEU A 53 1.91 -6.64 11.09
CA LEU A 53 2.71 -5.75 10.26
C LEU A 53 2.05 -5.64 8.88
N ALA A 54 1.64 -4.44 8.48
CA ALA A 54 1.26 -4.19 7.09
C ALA A 54 2.29 -3.31 6.40
N LEU A 55 2.63 -3.69 5.17
CA LEU A 55 3.43 -2.92 4.24
C LEU A 55 2.50 -2.48 3.11
N ALA A 56 2.38 -1.19 2.87
CA ALA A 56 1.50 -0.67 1.84
C ALA A 56 2.26 0.25 0.90
N GLY A 57 2.10 0.02 -0.41
CA GLY A 57 2.55 0.93 -1.44
C GLY A 57 1.37 1.59 -2.14
N PHE A 58 1.53 2.86 -2.48
CA PHE A 58 0.49 3.69 -3.06
C PHE A 58 0.99 4.41 -4.31
N GLU A 59 0.21 4.31 -5.39
CA GLU A 59 0.28 5.17 -6.56
C GLU A 59 -0.94 6.10 -6.54
N ILE A 60 -0.75 7.39 -6.79
CA ILE A 60 -1.80 8.43 -6.63
C ILE A 60 -2.54 8.70 -7.95
N SER A 61 -2.02 8.22 -9.08
CA SER A 61 -2.61 8.47 -10.39
C SER A 61 -2.12 7.45 -11.44
N PRO A 62 -2.83 6.33 -11.64
CA PRO A 62 -4.10 5.95 -11.00
C PRO A 62 -3.96 5.66 -9.50
N ASP A 63 -5.06 5.79 -8.75
CA ASP A 63 -5.13 5.38 -7.34
C ASP A 63 -5.01 3.86 -7.29
N VAL A 64 -3.80 3.36 -7.07
CA VAL A 64 -3.50 1.93 -6.95
C VAL A 64 -2.83 1.71 -5.61
N GLN A 65 -3.26 0.68 -4.89
CA GLN A 65 -2.59 0.26 -3.68
C GLN A 65 -2.41 -1.25 -3.64
N LEU A 66 -1.29 -1.65 -3.06
CA LEU A 66 -0.97 -3.04 -2.78
C LEU A 66 -0.49 -3.15 -1.35
N TRP A 67 -1.13 -4.03 -0.59
CA TRP A 67 -0.86 -4.27 0.80
C TRP A 67 -0.36 -5.69 0.98
N LEU A 68 0.73 -5.85 1.73
CA LEU A 68 1.22 -7.12 2.22
C LEU A 68 1.07 -7.13 3.74
N ARG A 69 0.21 -8.00 4.26
CA ARG A 69 -0.15 -8.05 5.68
C ARG A 69 0.42 -9.31 6.31
N PHE A 70 1.21 -9.17 7.37
CA PHE A 70 1.76 -10.26 8.15
C PHE A 70 1.11 -10.33 9.52
N TYR A 71 0.66 -11.52 9.88
CA TYR A 71 0.18 -11.85 11.21
C TYR A 71 1.14 -12.87 11.80
N TYR A 72 1.69 -12.62 12.99
CA TYR A 72 2.69 -13.51 13.58
C TYR A 72 2.62 -13.56 15.11
N SER A 73 3.15 -14.65 15.69
CA SER A 73 3.22 -14.88 17.13
C SER A 73 4.66 -15.01 17.62
N GLY A 74 4.91 -14.63 18.87
CA GLY A 74 6.23 -14.77 19.50
C GLY A 74 7.23 -13.70 19.09
N ASP A 75 8.52 -14.06 19.07
CA ASP A 75 9.65 -13.15 18.88
C ASP A 75 10.07 -13.09 17.41
N ALA A 76 9.58 -12.04 16.75
CA ALA A 76 9.90 -11.55 15.42
C ALA A 76 9.40 -12.35 14.21
N LEU A 77 9.17 -11.59 13.13
CA LEU A 77 9.01 -12.06 11.76
C LEU A 77 10.34 -12.72 11.34
N GLN A 78 10.32 -13.97 10.88
CA GLN A 78 11.54 -14.73 10.58
C GLN A 78 11.71 -14.95 9.07
N PRO A 79 12.95 -15.09 8.57
CA PRO A 79 13.20 -15.56 7.21
C PRO A 79 12.58 -16.93 6.98
N GLY A 80 12.00 -17.11 5.80
CA GLY A 80 11.28 -18.32 5.44
C GLY A 80 10.22 -18.08 4.37
N THR A 81 9.67 -19.17 3.84
CA THR A 81 8.56 -19.13 2.88
C THR A 81 7.28 -19.52 3.57
N TYR A 82 6.25 -18.70 3.39
CA TYR A 82 4.96 -18.84 4.05
C TYR A 82 3.82 -18.77 3.04
N PRO A 83 2.71 -19.47 3.30
CA PRO A 83 1.54 -19.38 2.44
C PRO A 83 0.88 -18.01 2.57
N ILE A 84 0.43 -17.49 1.44
CA ILE A 84 -0.58 -16.43 1.37
C ILE A 84 -1.95 -17.11 1.32
N GLU A 85 -2.86 -16.73 2.22
CA GLU A 85 -4.20 -17.31 2.33
C GLU A 85 -5.28 -16.22 2.26
N SER A 86 -6.54 -16.61 2.07
CA SER A 86 -7.69 -15.71 2.21
C SER A 86 -8.01 -15.39 3.66
N LEU A 87 -8.58 -14.21 3.90
CA LEU A 87 -9.02 -13.80 5.23
C LEU A 87 -10.07 -14.78 5.80
N GLU A 88 -11.01 -15.22 4.97
CA GLU A 88 -12.05 -16.20 5.36
C GLU A 88 -11.43 -17.49 5.93
N GLU A 89 -10.40 -18.03 5.27
CA GLU A 89 -9.69 -19.22 5.73
C GLU A 89 -8.93 -18.99 7.04
N MET A 90 -8.36 -17.80 7.23
CA MET A 90 -7.69 -17.42 8.48
C MET A 90 -8.68 -17.31 9.64
N GLU A 91 -9.85 -16.71 9.40
CA GLU A 91 -10.93 -16.58 10.37
C GLU A 91 -11.47 -17.94 10.79
N LYS A 92 -11.73 -18.85 9.83
CA LYS A 92 -12.14 -20.23 10.13
C LYS A 92 -11.13 -20.98 10.99
N LYS A 93 -9.83 -20.72 10.78
CA LYS A 93 -8.73 -21.30 11.56
C LYS A 93 -8.49 -20.59 12.89
N GLY A 94 -9.25 -19.52 13.18
CA GLY A 94 -9.14 -18.72 14.39
C GLY A 94 -7.78 -18.07 14.55
N TYR A 95 -7.12 -17.73 13.43
CA TYR A 95 -5.75 -17.25 13.43
C TYR A 95 -4.84 -18.20 14.26
N LYS A 96 -4.76 -19.50 13.87
CA LYS A 96 -3.65 -20.45 14.22
C LYS A 96 -2.89 -21.00 12.98
N PRO A 97 -1.57 -20.74 12.77
CA PRO A 97 -0.93 -20.99 11.46
C PRO A 97 -0.66 -22.47 11.23
N LYS A 98 -0.77 -22.95 9.97
CA LYS A 98 -0.52 -24.36 9.61
C LYS A 98 0.96 -24.74 9.50
N SER A 99 1.85 -23.80 9.15
CA SER A 99 3.28 -24.07 8.95
C SER A 99 4.05 -23.80 10.25
N GLU A 100 4.25 -24.82 11.08
CA GLU A 100 5.04 -24.73 12.33
C GLU A 100 4.73 -23.50 13.22
N GLY A 101 3.53 -22.93 13.11
CA GLY A 101 2.95 -21.98 14.04
C GLY A 101 3.50 -20.54 14.09
N LYS A 102 4.17 -19.99 13.07
CA LYS A 102 4.83 -18.67 13.23
C LYS A 102 4.17 -17.47 12.53
N MET A 103 3.61 -17.61 11.33
CA MET A 103 3.17 -16.45 10.54
C MET A 103 2.08 -16.78 9.49
N TRP A 104 1.24 -15.81 9.16
CA TRP A 104 0.45 -15.74 7.92
C TRP A 104 0.77 -14.51 7.12
N ALA A 105 0.51 -14.60 5.81
CA ALA A 105 0.46 -13.45 4.94
C ALA A 105 -0.89 -13.34 4.22
N LEU A 106 -1.32 -12.11 4.01
CA LEU A 106 -2.38 -11.74 3.08
C LEU A 106 -1.85 -10.69 2.11
N VAL A 107 -2.47 -10.66 0.93
CA VAL A 107 -2.22 -9.62 -0.06
C VAL A 107 -3.55 -9.01 -0.45
N ASP A 108 -3.61 -7.69 -0.41
CA ASP A 108 -4.80 -6.94 -0.82
C ASP A 108 -4.43 -5.92 -1.87
N TYR A 109 -5.33 -5.76 -2.82
CA TYR A 109 -5.19 -4.86 -3.95
C TYR A 109 -6.44 -4.01 -4.09
N SER A 110 -6.25 -2.75 -4.49
CA SER A 110 -7.36 -1.88 -4.91
C SER A 110 -6.86 -0.90 -5.97
N GLU A 111 -7.60 -0.76 -7.07
CA GLU A 111 -7.39 0.22 -8.13
C GLU A 111 -8.66 1.04 -8.42
N GLU A 112 -8.53 2.36 -8.57
CA GLU A 112 -9.59 3.21 -9.11
C GLU A 112 -9.77 2.94 -10.62
N THR A 113 -10.95 2.44 -10.98
CA THR A 113 -11.32 2.13 -12.37
C THR A 113 -11.73 3.39 -13.14
N LYS A 114 -11.32 3.47 -14.41
CA LYS A 114 -11.66 4.58 -15.33
C LYS A 114 -13.07 4.50 -15.92
N LYS A 115 -13.90 3.49 -15.56
CA LYS A 115 -15.27 3.35 -16.08
C LYS A 115 -16.15 4.53 -15.61
N MET A 116 -17.16 4.90 -16.42
CA MET A 116 -18.13 5.97 -16.13
C MET A 116 -18.69 5.84 -14.70
N GLY A 117 -18.20 6.67 -13.78
CA GLY A 117 -18.62 6.67 -12.37
C GLY A 117 -17.51 6.60 -11.32
N HIS A 118 -16.23 6.43 -11.67
CA HIS A 118 -15.12 6.32 -10.70
C HIS A 118 -15.33 5.15 -9.71
N GLY A 119 -15.35 3.92 -10.24
CA GLY A 119 -15.46 2.71 -9.43
C GLY A 119 -14.12 2.19 -8.91
N PHE A 120 -14.13 1.09 -8.18
CA PHE A 120 -12.92 0.43 -7.68
C PHE A 120 -12.88 -1.04 -8.10
N HIS A 121 -11.69 -1.56 -8.33
CA HIS A 121 -11.42 -2.99 -8.54
C HIS A 121 -10.55 -3.47 -7.39
N ASP A 122 -11.12 -4.33 -6.56
CA ASP A 122 -10.50 -4.80 -5.33
C ASP A 122 -10.12 -6.27 -5.48
N GLY A 123 -8.98 -6.65 -4.93
CA GLY A 123 -8.53 -8.03 -4.82
C GLY A 123 -8.24 -8.41 -3.38
N GLU A 124 -8.83 -9.50 -2.90
CA GLU A 124 -8.46 -10.14 -1.63
C GLU A 124 -7.71 -11.45 -1.93
N SER A 125 -6.64 -11.73 -1.19
CA SER A 125 -5.85 -12.94 -1.39
C SER A 125 -6.68 -14.22 -1.34
N GLN A 126 -6.40 -15.14 -2.27
CA GLN A 126 -6.96 -16.47 -2.28
C GLN A 126 -5.88 -17.51 -1.98
N SER A 127 -4.74 -17.41 -2.69
CA SER A 127 -3.59 -18.29 -2.55
C SER A 127 -2.32 -17.58 -3.00
N GLY A 128 -1.17 -18.07 -2.56
CA GLY A 128 0.13 -17.59 -3.02
C GLY A 128 1.24 -17.96 -2.06
N THR A 129 2.41 -17.37 -2.27
CA THR A 129 3.54 -17.52 -1.37
C THR A 129 4.22 -16.18 -1.12
N VAL A 130 4.72 -16.00 0.09
CA VAL A 130 5.65 -14.94 0.45
C VAL A 130 6.94 -15.58 0.95
N THR A 131 8.08 -15.08 0.48
CA THR A 131 9.40 -15.49 0.94
C THR A 131 10.09 -14.30 1.57
N ILE A 132 10.32 -14.38 2.88
CA ILE A 132 11.09 -13.39 3.63
C ILE A 132 12.55 -13.79 3.55
N THR A 133 13.37 -12.96 2.93
CA THR A 133 14.81 -13.23 2.76
C THR A 133 15.62 -12.68 3.93
N ALA A 134 15.19 -11.55 4.50
CA ALA A 134 15.76 -11.01 5.72
C ALA A 134 14.69 -10.27 6.54
N ALA A 135 14.79 -10.41 7.84
CA ALA A 135 13.96 -9.70 8.81
C ALA A 135 14.80 -9.34 10.03
N THR A 136 14.62 -8.12 10.51
CA THR A 136 15.17 -7.62 11.78
C THR A 136 14.01 -7.06 12.61
N GLU A 137 14.31 -6.50 13.79
CA GLU A 137 13.28 -5.79 14.57
C GLU A 137 12.73 -4.56 13.84
N THR A 138 13.55 -3.95 12.96
CA THR A 138 13.23 -2.68 12.30
C THR A 138 13.15 -2.76 10.78
N SER A 139 13.27 -3.95 10.19
CA SER A 139 13.21 -4.10 8.74
C SER A 139 12.73 -5.47 8.30
N VAL A 140 12.17 -5.51 7.09
CA VAL A 140 11.83 -6.76 6.39
C VAL A 140 12.05 -6.59 4.89
N GLU A 141 12.55 -7.63 4.25
CA GLU A 141 12.67 -7.75 2.80
C GLU A 141 12.35 -9.16 2.31
N GLY A 142 11.88 -9.24 1.07
CA GLY A 142 11.51 -10.51 0.48
C GLY A 142 10.81 -10.39 -0.87
N THR A 143 10.21 -11.50 -1.27
CA THR A 143 9.45 -11.65 -2.51
C THR A 143 8.08 -12.26 -2.25
N PHE A 144 7.15 -12.09 -3.18
CA PHE A 144 5.82 -12.70 -3.10
C PHE A 144 5.20 -12.90 -4.48
N GLU A 145 4.24 -13.80 -4.52
CA GLU A 145 3.33 -14.02 -5.63
C GLU A 145 1.97 -14.41 -5.07
N ALA A 146 0.90 -13.97 -5.70
CA ALA A 146 -0.45 -14.21 -5.20
C ALA A 146 -1.47 -14.26 -6.32
N THR A 147 -2.52 -15.02 -6.06
CA THR A 147 -3.78 -14.99 -6.82
C THR A 147 -4.83 -14.40 -5.89
N LEU A 148 -5.49 -13.34 -6.35
CA LEU A 148 -6.54 -12.65 -5.60
C LEU A 148 -7.89 -12.86 -6.26
N LYS A 149 -8.93 -12.91 -5.43
CA LYS A 149 -10.32 -12.84 -5.88
C LYS A 149 -10.69 -11.38 -6.14
N GLY A 150 -10.89 -11.03 -7.40
CA GLY A 150 -11.24 -9.68 -7.81
C GLY A 150 -12.74 -9.40 -7.71
N VAL A 151 -13.11 -8.20 -7.27
CA VAL A 151 -14.48 -7.72 -7.17
C VAL A 151 -14.56 -6.25 -7.57
N TYR A 152 -15.67 -5.85 -8.17
CA TYR A 152 -15.84 -4.46 -8.62
C TYR A 152 -16.81 -3.69 -7.74
N TYR A 153 -16.53 -2.40 -7.57
CA TYR A 153 -17.37 -1.43 -6.90
C TYR A 153 -17.69 -0.27 -7.84
N GLN A 154 -18.91 0.25 -7.73
CA GLN A 154 -19.34 1.44 -8.45
C GLN A 154 -19.79 2.52 -7.46
N LYS A 155 -19.40 3.78 -7.66
CA LYS A 155 -19.96 4.88 -6.87
C LYS A 155 -21.46 5.03 -7.12
N ARG A 156 -22.20 5.31 -6.05
CA ARG A 156 -23.64 5.57 -6.12
C ARG A 156 -23.89 6.86 -6.93
N ALA A 157 -24.83 6.81 -7.88
CA ALA A 157 -25.11 7.89 -8.83
C ALA A 157 -25.34 9.27 -8.18
N LEU A 158 -25.95 9.32 -6.99
CA LEU A 158 -26.17 10.57 -6.25
C LEU A 158 -24.87 11.27 -5.82
N ALA A 159 -23.80 10.52 -5.57
CA ALA A 159 -22.49 11.07 -5.21
C ALA A 159 -21.72 11.60 -6.43
N THR A 160 -21.95 11.01 -7.61
CA THR A 160 -21.39 11.48 -8.89
C THR A 160 -22.08 12.75 -9.38
N MET A 161 -23.41 12.85 -9.19
CA MET A 161 -24.21 13.99 -9.66
C MET A 161 -24.06 15.26 -8.81
N THR A 162 -23.74 15.14 -7.52
CA THR A 162 -23.61 16.30 -6.62
C THR A 162 -22.20 16.90 -6.58
N GLY A 163 -21.20 16.26 -7.19
CA GLY A 163 -19.82 16.76 -7.29
C GLY A 163 -19.05 16.88 -5.97
N THR A 164 -19.70 16.67 -4.83
CA THR A 164 -19.15 16.77 -3.48
C THR A 164 -18.14 15.65 -3.18
N GLY A 165 -18.39 14.43 -3.68
CA GLY A 165 -17.47 13.29 -3.51
C GLY A 165 -16.20 13.39 -4.37
N LEU A 166 -16.25 14.08 -5.51
CA LEU A 166 -15.09 14.27 -6.39
C LEU A 166 -14.15 15.37 -5.88
N ARG A 167 -14.69 16.51 -5.42
CA ARG A 167 -13.88 17.62 -4.88
C ARG A 167 -13.20 17.26 -3.56
N GLY A 168 -13.91 16.61 -2.64
CA GLY A 168 -13.33 16.17 -1.36
C GLY A 168 -12.21 15.13 -1.53
N ASN A 169 -12.34 14.23 -2.53
CA ASN A 169 -11.27 13.28 -2.83
C ASN A 169 -10.07 13.96 -3.50
N LEU A 170 -10.26 14.90 -4.42
CA LEU A 170 -9.14 15.62 -5.02
C LEU A 170 -8.37 16.46 -3.98
N GLU A 171 -9.06 17.15 -3.08
CA GLU A 171 -8.43 17.92 -1.99
C GLU A 171 -7.66 17.02 -1.02
N LYS A 172 -8.25 15.89 -0.59
CA LYS A 172 -7.55 14.92 0.27
C LYS A 172 -6.37 14.25 -0.43
N LYS A 173 -6.44 13.97 -1.75
CA LYS A 173 -5.32 13.40 -2.53
C LYS A 173 -4.16 14.40 -2.59
N LEU A 174 -4.46 15.69 -2.81
CA LEU A 174 -3.47 16.76 -2.81
C LEU A 174 -2.79 16.91 -1.44
N LEU A 175 -3.56 16.80 -0.35
CA LEU A 175 -3.07 17.03 1.00
C LEU A 175 -2.29 15.85 1.60
N THR A 176 -2.75 14.62 1.37
CA THR A 176 -2.18 13.43 2.03
C THR A 176 -1.07 12.76 1.22
N LYS A 177 -0.90 13.12 -0.07
CA LYS A 177 -0.02 12.41 -1.01
C LYS A 177 -0.23 10.89 -0.97
N ALA A 178 -1.44 10.47 -0.62
CA ALA A 178 -1.92 9.10 -0.56
C ALA A 178 -3.38 9.14 -1.07
N GLY A 179 -3.86 8.09 -1.72
CA GLY A 179 -5.22 8.08 -2.26
C GLY A 179 -6.25 8.41 -1.17
N ALA A 180 -7.09 9.42 -1.44
CA ALA A 180 -7.86 10.26 -0.50
C ALA A 180 -8.80 9.62 0.53
N GLY A 181 -8.95 8.30 0.57
CA GLY A 181 -9.77 7.60 1.56
C GLY A 181 -9.10 6.40 2.22
N MET A 182 -7.95 5.96 1.69
CA MET A 182 -7.49 4.58 1.87
C MET A 182 -6.54 4.40 3.07
N VAL A 183 -5.89 5.48 3.52
CA VAL A 183 -5.09 5.46 4.77
C VAL A 183 -5.96 5.81 5.99
N ALA A 184 -7.02 6.60 5.81
CA ALA A 184 -7.79 7.16 6.91
C ALA A 184 -8.58 6.09 7.71
N ASN A 185 -9.03 5.02 7.05
CA ASN A 185 -9.86 3.99 7.67
C ASN A 185 -9.15 2.66 7.92
N THR A 186 -7.85 2.57 7.61
CA THR A 186 -7.03 1.38 7.95
C THR A 186 -7.52 0.09 7.24
N ASP A 187 -8.30 0.23 6.18
CA ASP A 187 -8.88 -0.86 5.40
C ASP A 187 -8.67 -0.59 3.89
N PRO A 188 -7.92 -1.45 3.17
CA PRO A 188 -7.67 -1.27 1.74
C PRO A 188 -8.93 -1.41 0.87
N HIS A 189 -10.05 -1.90 1.41
CA HIS A 189 -11.30 -2.11 0.69
C HIS A 189 -12.41 -1.12 1.06
N TYR A 190 -12.08 -0.10 1.87
CA TYR A 190 -13.05 0.91 2.24
C TYR A 190 -13.28 1.92 1.10
N HIS A 191 -14.46 1.83 0.49
CA HIS A 191 -14.89 2.73 -0.58
C HIS A 191 -16.14 3.52 -0.17
N GLU A 192 -15.95 4.78 0.19
CA GLU A 192 -17.06 5.65 0.56
C GLU A 192 -18.08 5.78 -0.59
N ASN A 193 -19.38 5.77 -0.26
CA ASN A 193 -20.48 5.96 -1.20
C ASN A 193 -20.45 5.02 -2.43
N SER A 194 -19.86 3.84 -2.27
CA SER A 194 -19.75 2.84 -3.33
C SER A 194 -20.66 1.63 -3.06
N LYS A 195 -20.93 0.86 -4.10
CA LYS A 195 -21.71 -0.39 -4.04
C LYS A 195 -20.96 -1.49 -4.80
N LYS A 196 -20.76 -2.63 -4.13
CA LYS A 196 -20.21 -3.85 -4.74
C LYS A 196 -21.13 -4.34 -5.87
N THR A 197 -20.55 -4.69 -7.00
CA THR A 197 -21.26 -5.28 -8.15
C THR A 197 -21.20 -6.81 -8.07
N SER A 198 -21.90 -7.50 -8.98
CA SER A 198 -21.78 -8.95 -9.16
C SER A 198 -20.61 -9.34 -10.07
N GLU A 199 -19.90 -8.38 -10.65
CA GLU A 199 -18.74 -8.62 -11.51
C GLU A 199 -17.55 -9.05 -10.63
N THR A 200 -16.93 -10.17 -11.00
CA THR A 200 -15.78 -10.75 -10.32
C THR A 200 -14.81 -11.34 -11.31
N ASP A 201 -13.53 -11.32 -10.99
CA ASP A 201 -12.47 -11.92 -11.78
C ASP A 201 -11.35 -12.44 -10.88
N THR A 202 -10.20 -12.75 -11.48
CA THR A 202 -8.99 -13.18 -10.78
C THR A 202 -7.88 -12.22 -11.12
N ILE A 203 -7.23 -11.68 -10.09
CA ILE A 203 -6.06 -10.82 -10.23
C ILE A 203 -4.84 -11.67 -9.95
N THR A 204 -3.87 -11.64 -10.87
CA THR A 204 -2.62 -12.40 -10.76
C THR A 204 -1.46 -11.45 -10.46
N ILE A 205 -0.78 -11.71 -9.34
CA ILE A 205 0.39 -10.95 -8.90
C ILE A 205 1.61 -11.86 -8.99
N THR A 206 2.59 -11.44 -9.79
CA THR A 206 3.87 -12.14 -9.98
C THR A 206 5.04 -11.20 -9.76
N ASN A 207 6.25 -11.77 -9.61
CA ASN A 207 7.49 -11.01 -9.45
C ASN A 207 7.45 -9.97 -8.31
N GLY A 208 6.64 -10.24 -7.28
CA GLY A 208 6.49 -9.36 -6.13
C GLY A 208 7.79 -9.25 -5.35
N LYS A 209 8.19 -8.03 -5.00
CA LYS A 209 9.37 -7.73 -4.17
C LYS A 209 9.00 -6.63 -3.19
N PHE A 210 9.54 -6.71 -1.98
CA PHE A 210 9.35 -5.68 -0.98
C PHE A 210 10.60 -5.50 -0.13
N LYS A 211 10.79 -4.28 0.36
CA LYS A 211 11.77 -3.92 1.37
C LYS A 211 11.22 -2.76 2.17
N VAL A 212 11.19 -2.86 3.48
CA VAL A 212 10.79 -1.75 4.36
C VAL A 212 11.71 -1.75 5.57
N ASP A 213 12.31 -0.59 5.86
CA ASP A 213 13.11 -0.28 7.04
C ASP A 213 12.46 0.91 7.76
N TRP A 214 12.09 0.71 9.02
CA TRP A 214 11.43 1.69 9.88
C TRP A 214 12.30 2.13 11.06
N THR A 215 13.62 1.96 10.97
CA THR A 215 14.58 2.38 12.02
C THR A 215 14.49 3.87 12.37
N LYS A 216 14.06 4.70 11.41
CA LYS A 216 13.90 6.16 11.59
C LYS A 216 12.48 6.59 11.95
N GLU A 217 11.45 5.81 11.63
CA GLU A 217 10.04 6.17 11.87
C GLU A 217 9.65 6.10 13.35
N ASP A 218 10.32 5.25 14.14
CA ASP A 218 10.03 5.09 15.57
C ASP A 218 10.62 6.21 16.46
N LYS A 219 11.31 7.21 15.89
CA LYS A 219 11.90 8.35 16.63
C LYS A 219 11.04 9.62 16.62
N GLU A 220 10.01 9.67 15.78
CA GLU A 220 9.16 10.86 15.60
C GLU A 220 7.76 10.73 16.24
N ASN A 221 7.53 9.70 17.05
CA ASN A 221 6.30 9.51 17.84
C ASN A 221 6.57 9.55 19.34
#